data_AF-A0A944LHP1-F1
#
_entry.id   AF-A0A944LHP1-F1
#
_cell.length_a   1.000
_cell.length_b   1.000
_cell.length_c   1.000
_cell.angle_alpha   90.00
_cell.angle_beta   90.00
_cell.angle_gamma   90.00
#
_symmetry.space_group_name_H-M   'P 1'
#
loop_
_entity.id
_entity.type
_entity.pdbx_description
1 polymer ?
#
loop_
_entity_poly.entity_id
_entity_poly.type
_entity_poly.pdbx_seq_one_letter_code
_entity_poly.pdbx_strand_id
1 'polypeptide(L)'
;MTSTSELASTQTLPDSEVLKDLYTDWAEIIATTPRLTTRLLRSIFDELHQTTKEPEDVTYKEEAVGAVAGIWALPKDADTSQVLLYTHGGGFAVGSAASYRKVAGHVAKALGVTAFVPDYRLAPENPHPAGLEDSVAVYEALLERGVRSEDITSIGDSAGGNLAIATSLSLRDKGLPLPGRVIVFSPWLDMENSGETIVTNGATDALFSLPLLQGMVAGVLGETVNPKDPLANPLHADFDGFPKLYITAGSDEMLLDNATRLNVAAKSAGVDVTLSVADGQQHIFPVSAGRSAVADETILKIADWYRS
;
A
#
# COMPACT_ATOMS: atom_id res chain seq x y z
N MET A 1 32.91 -13.96 46.37
CA MET A 1 31.53 -13.81 45.88
C MET A 1 31.55 -12.76 44.78
N THR A 2 31.83 -13.18 43.56
CA THR A 2 31.85 -12.32 42.37
C THR A 2 30.60 -12.64 41.57
N SER A 3 29.66 -11.69 41.56
CA SER A 3 28.43 -11.73 40.79
C SER A 3 28.75 -11.37 39.34
N THR A 4 28.55 -12.31 38.43
CA THR A 4 28.48 -12.07 36.99
C THR A 4 27.03 -11.89 36.62
N SER A 5 26.68 -10.70 36.15
CA SER A 5 25.39 -10.42 35.52
C SER A 5 25.32 -11.11 34.17
N GLU A 6 24.42 -12.07 34.00
CA GLU A 6 23.99 -12.54 32.69
C GLU A 6 23.20 -11.41 32.02
N LEU A 7 23.82 -10.79 31.02
CA LEU A 7 23.10 -10.02 30.01
C LEU A 7 22.17 -10.99 29.29
N ALA A 8 20.86 -10.74 29.42
CA ALA A 8 19.84 -11.46 28.67
C ALA A 8 20.20 -11.41 27.18
N SER A 9 20.35 -12.58 26.57
CA SER A 9 20.51 -12.69 25.14
C SER A 9 19.24 -12.17 24.49
N THR A 10 19.36 -11.09 23.70
CA THR A 10 18.33 -10.70 22.74
C THR A 10 18.19 -11.86 21.75
N GLN A 11 17.17 -12.71 21.96
CA GLN A 11 16.74 -13.66 20.93
C GLN A 11 16.36 -12.84 19.69
N THR A 12 17.18 -12.92 18.66
CA THR A 12 16.79 -12.51 17.31
C THR A 12 15.65 -13.44 16.90
N LEU A 13 14.43 -12.90 16.92
CA LEU A 13 13.23 -13.58 16.45
C LEU A 13 13.41 -13.97 14.97
N PRO A 14 12.81 -15.06 14.50
CA PRO A 14 12.79 -15.38 13.08
C PRO A 14 12.09 -14.25 12.30
N ASP A 15 12.77 -13.80 11.25
CA ASP A 15 12.38 -12.76 10.28
C ASP A 15 10.92 -12.82 9.78
N SER A 16 10.27 -13.98 9.84
CA SER A 16 8.90 -14.20 9.36
C SER A 16 7.77 -13.73 10.29
N GLU A 17 8.04 -13.33 11.53
CA GLU A 17 6.98 -12.97 12.51
C GLU A 17 6.86 -11.46 12.79
N VAL A 18 7.84 -10.64 12.40
CA VAL A 18 7.91 -9.21 12.77
C VAL A 18 6.63 -8.42 12.44
N LEU A 19 6.03 -8.66 11.27
CA LEU A 19 4.82 -7.97 10.86
C LEU A 19 3.58 -8.45 11.64
N LYS A 20 3.50 -9.76 11.88
CA LYS A 20 2.41 -10.38 12.62
C LYS A 20 2.41 -9.94 14.09
N ASP A 21 3.59 -9.86 14.69
CA ASP A 21 3.78 -9.37 16.05
C ASP A 21 3.33 -7.91 16.17
N LEU A 22 3.79 -7.05 15.25
CA LEU A 22 3.36 -5.64 15.23
C LEU A 22 1.85 -5.49 15.11
N TYR A 23 1.21 -6.27 14.23
CA TYR A 23 -0.24 -6.24 14.06
C TYR A 23 -0.99 -6.73 15.29
N THR A 24 -0.49 -7.78 15.94
CA THR A 24 -1.08 -8.31 17.17
C THR A 24 -1.01 -7.25 18.28
N ASP A 25 0.14 -6.59 18.43
CA ASP A 25 0.34 -5.50 19.39
C ASP A 25 -0.59 -4.32 19.09
N TRP A 26 -0.70 -3.91 17.83
CA TRP A 26 -1.62 -2.84 17.43
C TRP A 26 -3.08 -3.21 17.70
N ALA A 27 -3.50 -4.43 17.35
CA ALA A 27 -4.86 -4.91 17.58
C ALA A 27 -5.19 -4.91 19.09
N GLU A 28 -4.26 -5.33 19.94
CA GLU A 28 -4.41 -5.26 21.40
C GLU A 28 -4.51 -3.82 21.89
N ILE A 29 -3.62 -2.91 21.44
CA ILE A 29 -3.67 -1.49 21.83
C ILE A 29 -5.00 -0.86 21.43
N ILE A 30 -5.47 -1.10 20.20
CA ILE A 30 -6.75 -0.56 19.69
C ILE A 30 -7.92 -1.09 20.50
N ALA A 31 -7.94 -2.40 20.81
CA ALA A 31 -9.01 -3.03 21.57
C ALA A 31 -9.06 -2.59 23.04
N THR A 32 -7.91 -2.27 23.63
CA THR A 32 -7.78 -2.02 25.07
C THR A 32 -7.66 -0.54 25.45
N THR A 33 -7.47 0.38 24.48
CA THR A 33 -7.30 1.82 24.74
C THR A 33 -8.62 2.59 24.60
N PRO A 34 -9.28 3.00 25.70
CA PRO A 34 -10.55 3.72 25.61
C PRO A 34 -10.33 5.13 25.06
N ARG A 35 -11.19 5.58 24.14
CA ARG A 35 -11.13 6.91 23.51
C ARG A 35 -9.83 7.16 22.75
N LEU A 36 -9.32 6.13 22.06
CA LEU A 36 -8.21 6.27 21.12
C LEU A 36 -8.55 7.35 20.08
N THR A 37 -7.81 8.46 20.09
CA THR A 37 -8.04 9.57 19.16
C THR A 37 -7.37 9.28 17.82
N THR A 38 -7.86 9.88 16.73
CA THR A 38 -7.23 9.77 15.40
C THR A 38 -5.74 10.11 15.43
N ARG A 39 -5.35 11.13 16.21
CA ARG A 39 -3.93 11.50 16.39
C ARG A 39 -3.09 10.35 16.96
N LEU A 40 -3.60 9.67 17.99
CA LEU A 40 -2.87 8.56 18.61
C LEU A 40 -2.89 7.32 17.71
N LEU A 41 -3.99 7.04 17.04
CA LEU A 41 -4.08 5.97 16.04
C LEU A 41 -3.05 6.18 14.91
N ARG A 42 -2.94 7.40 14.37
CA ARG A 42 -1.90 7.75 13.37
C ARG A 42 -0.49 7.50 13.90
N SER A 43 -0.21 7.89 15.15
CA SER A 43 1.10 7.67 15.78
C SER A 43 1.45 6.19 15.93
N ILE A 44 0.47 5.33 16.23
CA ILE A 44 0.66 3.87 16.31
C ILE A 44 1.01 3.31 14.93
N PHE A 45 0.22 3.67 13.91
CA PHE A 45 0.44 3.17 12.55
C PHE A 45 1.71 3.69 11.90
N ASP A 46 2.23 4.86 12.32
CA ASP A 46 3.53 5.33 11.85
C ASP A 46 4.68 4.39 12.26
N GLU A 47 4.48 3.51 13.26
CA GLU A 47 5.43 2.46 13.63
C GLU A 47 5.59 1.38 12.55
N LEU A 48 4.76 1.37 11.49
CA LEU A 48 4.90 0.43 10.37
C LEU A 48 6.33 0.42 9.80
N HIS A 49 6.98 1.58 9.78
CA HIS A 49 8.35 1.75 9.30
C HIS A 49 9.40 0.90 10.06
N GLN A 50 9.04 0.30 11.20
CA GLN A 50 9.92 -0.58 11.97
C GLN A 50 10.00 -1.98 11.36
N THR A 51 8.96 -2.41 10.63
CA THR A 51 8.93 -3.71 9.94
C THR A 51 9.83 -3.74 8.72
N THR A 52 10.12 -2.58 8.13
CA THR A 52 11.08 -2.44 7.04
C THR A 52 12.48 -2.15 7.56
N LYS A 53 13.49 -2.86 7.06
CA LYS A 53 14.88 -2.49 7.28
C LYS A 53 15.19 -1.20 6.53
N GLU A 54 16.11 -0.36 7.05
CA GLU A 54 16.58 0.79 6.29
C GLU A 54 17.19 0.32 4.95
N PRO A 55 16.73 0.85 3.80
CA PRO A 55 17.35 0.52 2.53
C PRO A 55 18.71 1.22 2.43
N GLU A 56 19.76 0.43 2.19
CA GLU A 56 21.08 0.97 1.90
C GLU A 56 21.09 1.64 0.52
N ASP A 57 21.96 2.63 0.31
CA ASP A 57 22.10 3.37 -0.95
C ASP A 57 20.84 4.11 -1.42
N VAL A 58 19.96 4.51 -0.49
CA VAL A 58 18.80 5.35 -0.80
C VAL A 58 18.89 6.65 -0.02
N THR A 59 18.72 7.77 -0.72
CA THR A 59 18.57 9.09 -0.09
C THR A 59 17.13 9.55 -0.14
N TYR A 60 16.75 10.44 0.79
CA TYR A 60 15.38 10.94 0.90
C TYR A 60 15.32 12.45 0.77
N LYS A 61 14.28 12.95 0.12
CA LYS A 61 14.03 14.39 -0.02
C LYS A 61 12.54 14.68 0.19
N GLU A 62 12.24 15.55 1.14
CA GLU A 62 10.91 16.13 1.27
C GLU A 62 10.68 17.18 0.18
N GLU A 63 9.56 17.08 -0.51
CA GLU A 63 9.17 18.03 -1.55
C GLU A 63 7.66 18.00 -1.75
N ALA A 64 7.07 19.12 -2.18
CA ALA A 64 5.75 19.11 -2.78
C ALA A 64 5.83 18.84 -4.29
N VAL A 65 5.05 17.87 -4.76
CA VAL A 65 4.82 17.63 -6.20
C VAL A 65 3.41 18.14 -6.52
N GLY A 66 3.34 19.19 -7.34
CA GLY A 66 2.13 20.00 -7.44
C GLY A 66 1.87 20.70 -6.09
N ALA A 67 0.70 20.48 -5.51
CA ALA A 67 0.31 21.03 -4.20
C ALA A 67 0.40 20.01 -3.05
N VAL A 68 0.85 18.78 -3.33
CA VAL A 68 0.84 17.67 -2.35
C VAL A 68 2.25 17.44 -1.83
N ALA A 69 2.43 17.56 -0.51
CA ALA A 69 3.69 17.26 0.16
C ALA A 69 3.98 15.76 0.11
N GLY A 70 5.25 15.38 0.18
CA GLY A 70 5.63 13.98 0.26
C GLY A 70 7.14 13.80 0.34
N ILE A 71 7.56 12.54 0.24
CA ILE A 71 8.96 12.14 0.32
C ILE A 71 9.36 11.42 -0.94
N TRP A 72 10.39 11.93 -1.60
CA TRP A 72 11.13 11.21 -2.62
C TRP A 72 12.06 10.19 -1.95
N ALA A 73 12.04 8.95 -2.45
CA ALA A 73 13.09 7.97 -2.27
C ALA A 73 13.95 7.92 -3.55
N LEU A 74 15.25 8.15 -3.39
CA LEU A 74 16.22 8.31 -4.46
C LEU A 74 17.33 7.27 -4.30
N PRO A 75 17.14 6.04 -4.83
CA PRO A 75 18.21 5.06 -4.86
C PRO A 75 19.39 5.55 -5.69
N LYS A 76 20.59 5.17 -5.25
CA LYS A 76 21.82 5.43 -5.98
C LYS A 76 21.75 4.77 -7.37
N ASP A 77 22.22 5.49 -8.38
CA ASP A 77 22.28 5.03 -9.78
C ASP A 77 20.90 4.73 -10.42
N ALA A 78 19.80 5.15 -9.79
CA ALA A 78 18.45 5.00 -10.35
C ALA A 78 18.23 5.88 -11.60
N ASP A 79 17.40 5.39 -12.51
CA ASP A 79 16.88 6.20 -13.62
C ASP A 79 15.89 7.24 -13.08
N THR A 80 16.33 8.50 -13.03
CA THR A 80 15.52 9.63 -12.54
C THR A 80 14.44 10.07 -13.51
N SER A 81 14.39 9.51 -14.72
CA SER A 81 13.30 9.76 -15.67
C SER A 81 12.08 8.89 -15.41
N GLN A 82 12.20 7.84 -14.58
CA GLN A 82 11.11 6.96 -14.19
C GLN A 82 10.75 7.16 -12.71
N VAL A 83 9.43 7.19 -12.45
CA VAL A 83 8.88 7.51 -11.13
C VAL A 83 7.84 6.49 -10.71
N LEU A 84 8.02 5.93 -9.52
CA LEU A 84 6.96 5.23 -8.79
C LEU A 84 6.15 6.26 -8.01
N LEU A 85 4.88 6.46 -8.37
CA LEU A 85 3.94 7.17 -7.52
C LEU A 85 3.39 6.18 -6.49
N TYR A 86 3.97 6.17 -5.29
CA TYR A 86 3.65 5.21 -4.23
C TYR A 86 2.61 5.79 -3.28
N THR A 87 1.33 5.48 -3.48
CA THR A 87 0.26 5.83 -2.54
C THR A 87 0.26 4.85 -1.38
N HIS A 88 0.53 5.35 -0.17
CA HIS A 88 0.63 4.54 1.03
C HIS A 88 -0.71 3.98 1.51
N GLY A 89 -0.70 2.84 2.19
CA GLY A 89 -1.85 2.26 2.89
C GLY A 89 -2.24 2.99 4.17
N GLY A 90 -3.04 2.32 5.01
CA GLY A 90 -3.54 2.88 6.27
C GLY A 90 -5.03 3.23 6.27
N GLY A 91 -5.84 2.47 5.53
CA GLY A 91 -7.31 2.60 5.58
C GLY A 91 -7.84 4.00 5.21
N PHE A 92 -7.07 4.78 4.45
CA PHE A 92 -7.27 6.21 4.15
C PHE A 92 -7.34 7.13 5.38
N ALA A 93 -7.04 6.64 6.58
CA ALA A 93 -7.16 7.40 7.83
C ALA A 93 -5.83 7.57 8.57
N VAL A 94 -4.89 6.67 8.33
CA VAL A 94 -3.56 6.60 8.94
C VAL A 94 -2.49 6.33 7.87
N GLY A 95 -1.23 6.24 8.30
CA GLY A 95 -0.09 6.19 7.40
C GLY A 95 0.41 7.58 7.02
N SER A 96 1.63 7.63 6.51
CA SER A 96 2.30 8.84 6.07
C SER A 96 3.41 8.51 5.07
N ALA A 97 3.88 9.51 4.33
CA ALA A 97 5.08 9.38 3.51
C ALA A 97 6.29 8.92 4.35
N ALA A 98 6.38 9.40 5.60
CA ALA A 98 7.45 9.03 6.51
C ALA A 98 7.42 7.54 6.92
N SER A 99 6.24 6.98 7.16
CA SER A 99 6.12 5.57 7.55
C SER A 99 6.34 4.59 6.38
N TYR A 100 6.12 5.05 5.14
CA TYR A 100 6.22 4.22 3.92
C TYR A 100 7.48 4.45 3.08
N ARG A 101 8.25 5.52 3.31
CA ARG A 101 9.46 5.80 2.50
C ARG A 101 10.49 4.67 2.46
N LYS A 102 10.54 3.80 3.48
CA LYS A 102 11.49 2.67 3.50
C LYS A 102 11.10 1.60 2.48
N VAL A 103 9.85 1.14 2.50
CA VAL A 103 9.37 0.15 1.53
C VAL A 103 9.39 0.73 0.13
N ALA A 104 8.99 1.99 -0.05
CA ALA A 104 9.11 2.68 -1.33
C ALA A 104 10.57 2.72 -1.82
N GLY A 105 11.53 2.97 -0.92
CA GLY A 105 12.96 2.93 -1.22
C GLY A 105 13.48 1.54 -1.63
N HIS A 106 13.05 0.47 -0.96
CA HIS A 106 13.40 -0.91 -1.35
C HIS A 106 12.85 -1.27 -2.73
N VAL A 107 11.58 -0.97 -2.99
CA VAL A 107 10.96 -1.22 -4.29
C VAL A 107 11.64 -0.39 -5.39
N ALA A 108 11.81 0.91 -5.16
CA ALA A 108 12.50 1.80 -6.09
C ALA A 108 13.92 1.31 -6.42
N LYS A 109 14.69 0.88 -5.41
CA LYS A 109 16.04 0.32 -5.57
C LYS A 109 16.03 -0.95 -6.42
N ALA A 110 15.09 -1.87 -6.16
CA ALA A 110 14.99 -3.13 -6.92
C ALA A 110 14.58 -2.91 -8.38
N LEU A 111 13.73 -1.91 -8.65
CA LEU A 111 13.27 -1.55 -9.99
C LEU A 111 14.27 -0.66 -10.74
N GLY A 112 15.20 -0.02 -10.03
CA GLY A 112 16.22 0.87 -10.61
C GLY A 112 15.67 2.26 -10.96
N VAL A 113 14.68 2.75 -10.22
CA VAL A 113 13.93 3.99 -10.50
C VAL A 113 13.79 4.84 -9.24
N THR A 114 13.18 6.03 -9.33
CA THR A 114 12.84 6.85 -8.16
C THR A 114 11.43 6.59 -7.68
N ALA A 115 11.12 6.89 -6.41
CA ALA A 115 9.75 6.84 -5.90
C ALA A 115 9.37 8.14 -5.21
N PHE A 116 8.12 8.56 -5.35
CA PHE A 116 7.51 9.63 -4.59
C PHE A 116 6.34 9.08 -3.78
N VAL A 117 6.37 9.30 -2.46
CA VAL A 117 5.30 8.91 -1.54
C VAL A 117 4.56 10.20 -1.12
N PRO A 118 3.33 10.45 -1.58
CA PRO A 118 2.57 11.63 -1.19
C PRO A 118 1.94 11.47 0.19
N ASP A 119 1.95 12.53 0.98
CA ASP A 119 1.08 12.71 2.15
C ASP A 119 -0.30 13.20 1.68
N TYR A 120 -1.06 12.30 1.05
CA TYR A 120 -2.40 12.61 0.55
C TYR A 120 -3.39 12.86 1.70
N ARG A 121 -4.44 13.63 1.43
CA ARG A 121 -5.47 13.96 2.43
C ARG A 121 -6.19 12.70 2.95
N LEU A 122 -6.29 12.61 4.27
CA LEU A 122 -6.87 11.46 4.98
C LEU A 122 -8.26 11.75 5.54
N ALA A 123 -9.06 10.69 5.64
CA ALA A 123 -10.29 10.63 6.40
C ALA A 123 -9.99 10.61 7.93
N PRO A 124 -10.93 11.02 8.78
CA PRO A 124 -12.25 11.57 8.44
C PRO A 124 -12.24 13.06 8.08
N GLU A 125 -11.12 13.78 8.23
CA GLU A 125 -11.05 15.21 7.94
C GLU A 125 -11.32 15.51 6.47
N ASN A 126 -10.91 14.60 5.59
CA ASN A 126 -11.09 14.69 4.15
C ASN A 126 -11.52 13.30 3.61
N PRO A 127 -12.82 12.97 3.62
CA PRO A 127 -13.31 11.69 3.13
C PRO A 127 -13.12 11.54 1.61
N HIS A 128 -13.46 10.36 1.07
CA HIS A 128 -13.44 10.14 -0.38
C HIS A 128 -14.26 11.23 -1.11
N PRO A 129 -13.74 11.82 -2.21
CA PRO A 129 -12.57 11.42 -3.00
C PRO A 129 -11.27 12.20 -2.73
N ALA A 130 -11.09 12.87 -1.59
CA ALA A 130 -9.97 13.81 -1.40
C ALA A 130 -8.56 13.22 -1.65
N GLY A 131 -8.25 12.03 -1.11
CA GLY A 131 -6.97 11.37 -1.36
C GLY A 131 -6.76 10.94 -2.83
N LEU A 132 -7.84 10.61 -3.54
CA LEU A 132 -7.81 10.32 -4.99
C LEU A 132 -7.50 11.57 -5.80
N GLU A 133 -8.14 12.70 -5.46
CA GLU A 133 -7.86 13.99 -6.09
C GLU A 133 -6.37 14.36 -5.94
N ASP A 134 -5.81 14.15 -4.75
CA ASP A 134 -4.39 14.44 -4.48
C ASP A 134 -3.46 13.52 -5.29
N SER A 135 -3.76 12.23 -5.37
CA SER A 135 -2.98 11.28 -6.17
C SER A 135 -3.00 11.62 -7.67
N VAL A 136 -4.17 11.99 -8.20
CA VAL A 136 -4.31 12.47 -9.59
C VAL A 136 -3.53 13.77 -9.79
N ALA A 137 -3.62 14.72 -8.86
CA ALA A 137 -2.89 15.99 -8.96
C ALA A 137 -1.36 15.79 -8.96
N VAL A 138 -0.85 14.84 -8.17
CA VAL A 138 0.57 14.46 -8.20
C VAL A 138 0.94 13.85 -9.54
N TYR A 139 0.13 12.93 -10.07
CA TYR A 139 0.35 12.33 -11.38
C TYR A 139 0.42 13.39 -12.49
N GLU A 140 -0.55 14.29 -12.55
CA GLU A 140 -0.57 15.40 -13.52
C GLU A 140 0.66 16.31 -13.37
N ALA A 141 1.04 16.64 -12.14
CA ALA A 141 2.25 17.44 -11.87
C ALA A 141 3.55 16.73 -12.28
N LEU A 142 3.61 15.39 -12.24
CA LEU A 142 4.75 14.65 -12.79
C LEU A 142 4.80 14.74 -14.31
N LEU A 143 3.65 14.66 -14.99
CA LEU A 143 3.57 14.89 -16.45
C LEU A 143 4.02 16.31 -16.82
N GLU A 144 3.58 17.32 -16.07
CA GLU A 144 3.99 18.73 -16.27
C GLU A 144 5.50 18.94 -16.07
N ARG A 145 6.13 18.15 -15.19
CA ARG A 145 7.60 18.12 -15.01
C ARG A 145 8.35 17.41 -16.14
N GLY A 146 7.62 16.84 -17.10
CA GLY A 146 8.18 16.17 -18.27
C GLY A 146 8.45 14.67 -18.08
N VAL A 147 7.96 14.06 -16.99
CA VAL A 147 7.95 12.60 -16.87
C VAL A 147 6.93 12.06 -17.86
N ARG A 148 7.32 11.13 -18.74
CA ARG A 148 6.37 10.55 -19.69
C ARG A 148 5.41 9.63 -18.94
N SER A 149 4.17 9.53 -19.40
CA SER A 149 3.15 8.70 -18.76
C SER A 149 3.55 7.23 -18.65
N GLU A 150 4.23 6.70 -19.66
CA GLU A 150 4.76 5.33 -19.68
C GLU A 150 5.90 5.08 -18.69
N ASP A 151 6.56 6.14 -18.22
CA ASP A 151 7.64 6.13 -17.23
C ASP A 151 7.13 6.37 -15.80
N ILE A 152 5.82 6.61 -15.63
CA ILE A 152 5.17 6.64 -14.32
C ILE A 152 4.54 5.28 -14.05
N THR A 153 4.87 4.70 -12.90
CA THR A 153 4.20 3.51 -12.38
C THR A 153 3.39 3.89 -11.16
N SER A 154 2.08 3.64 -11.22
CA SER A 154 1.22 3.81 -10.05
C SER A 154 1.39 2.61 -9.14
N ILE A 155 1.70 2.83 -7.88
CA ILE A 155 1.90 1.74 -6.91
C ILE A 155 1.26 2.09 -5.57
N GLY A 156 0.77 1.09 -4.85
CA GLY A 156 0.34 1.29 -3.48
C GLY A 156 -0.07 0.01 -2.77
N ASP A 157 -0.25 0.10 -1.47
CA ASP A 157 -0.61 -1.03 -0.62
C ASP A 157 -1.94 -0.78 0.10
N SER A 158 -2.76 -1.82 0.34
CA SER A 158 -4.01 -1.69 1.09
C SER A 158 -4.93 -0.59 0.49
N ALA A 159 -5.32 0.41 1.29
CA ALA A 159 -6.01 1.63 0.82
C ALA A 159 -5.22 2.41 -0.25
N GLY A 160 -3.90 2.43 -0.16
CA GLY A 160 -3.02 2.98 -1.19
C GLY A 160 -3.05 2.15 -2.48
N GLY A 161 -3.25 0.84 -2.39
CA GLY A 161 -3.48 -0.03 -3.55
C GLY A 161 -4.79 0.29 -4.26
N ASN A 162 -5.83 0.65 -3.49
CA ASN A 162 -7.07 1.22 -4.04
C ASN A 162 -6.79 2.53 -4.76
N LEU A 163 -6.08 3.48 -4.13
CA LEU A 163 -5.73 4.76 -4.76
C LEU A 163 -4.93 4.57 -6.04
N ALA A 164 -3.97 3.65 -6.10
CA ALA A 164 -3.20 3.38 -7.31
C ALA A 164 -4.09 2.94 -8.49
N ILE A 165 -5.08 2.09 -8.21
CA ILE A 165 -6.06 1.65 -9.21
C ILE A 165 -7.02 2.79 -9.57
N ALA A 166 -7.63 3.42 -8.56
CA ALA A 166 -8.60 4.49 -8.75
C ALA A 166 -8.01 5.72 -9.44
N THR A 167 -6.73 6.03 -9.21
CA THR A 167 -5.99 7.07 -9.94
C THR A 167 -5.94 6.73 -11.43
N SER A 168 -5.53 5.51 -11.75
CA SER A 168 -5.44 5.04 -13.14
C SER A 168 -6.82 5.02 -13.84
N LEU A 169 -7.87 4.59 -13.13
CA LEU A 169 -9.26 4.65 -13.62
C LEU A 169 -9.72 6.11 -13.84
N SER A 170 -9.47 7.00 -12.89
CA SER A 170 -9.84 8.42 -13.00
C SER A 170 -9.15 9.11 -14.16
N LEU A 171 -7.86 8.81 -14.40
CA LEU A 171 -7.11 9.30 -15.56
C LEU A 171 -7.75 8.82 -16.87
N ARG A 172 -8.09 7.53 -16.96
CA ARG A 172 -8.76 6.95 -18.14
C ARG A 172 -10.09 7.65 -18.41
N ASP A 173 -10.92 7.78 -17.39
CA ASP A 173 -12.26 8.35 -17.52
C ASP A 173 -12.22 9.85 -17.89
N LYS A 174 -11.12 10.54 -17.55
CA LYS A 174 -10.81 11.91 -17.99
C LYS A 174 -10.15 12.00 -19.36
N GLY A 175 -9.82 10.88 -20.00
CA GLY A 175 -9.10 10.84 -21.29
C GLY A 175 -7.64 11.29 -21.20
N LEU A 176 -7.02 11.17 -20.02
CA LEU A 176 -5.61 11.49 -19.80
C LEU A 176 -4.70 10.28 -20.07
N PRO A 177 -3.42 10.50 -20.40
CA PRO A 177 -2.45 9.42 -20.51
C PRO A 177 -2.36 8.60 -19.22
N LEU A 178 -2.30 7.27 -19.36
CA LEU A 178 -2.27 6.34 -18.24
C LEU A 178 -0.84 6.02 -17.80
N PRO A 179 -0.61 5.64 -16.52
CA PRO A 179 0.68 5.11 -16.12
C PRO A 179 1.05 3.89 -16.97
N GLY A 180 2.34 3.69 -17.21
CA GLY A 180 2.81 2.54 -17.98
C GLY A 180 2.48 1.20 -17.32
N ARG A 181 2.42 1.18 -15.99
CA ARG A 181 2.21 0.00 -15.16
C ARG A 181 1.48 0.35 -13.85
N VAL A 182 0.80 -0.63 -13.27
CA VAL A 182 0.22 -0.55 -11.93
C VAL A 182 0.68 -1.73 -11.07
N ILE A 183 1.09 -1.46 -9.84
CA ILE A 183 1.51 -2.48 -8.86
C ILE A 183 0.70 -2.27 -7.58
N VAL A 184 0.07 -3.32 -7.05
CA VAL A 184 -0.69 -3.22 -5.80
C VAL A 184 -0.33 -4.33 -4.82
N PHE A 185 -0.14 -3.95 -3.55
CA PHE A 185 0.12 -4.88 -2.46
C PHE A 185 -1.11 -5.02 -1.57
N SER A 186 -1.68 -6.22 -1.50
CA SER A 186 -2.85 -6.51 -0.66
C SER A 186 -3.94 -5.43 -0.79
N PRO A 187 -4.43 -5.11 -2.01
CA PRO A 187 -5.29 -3.94 -2.23
C PRO A 187 -6.61 -4.05 -1.45
N TRP A 188 -7.06 -2.96 -0.83
CA TRP A 188 -8.35 -2.91 -0.14
C TRP A 188 -9.41 -2.21 -1.01
N LEU A 189 -10.28 -2.97 -1.65
CA LEU A 189 -11.18 -2.48 -2.70
C LEU A 189 -12.65 -2.57 -2.30
N ASP A 190 -13.04 -3.62 -1.60
CA ASP A 190 -14.41 -3.98 -1.31
C ASP A 190 -15.00 -3.13 -0.18
N MET A 191 -15.62 -2.02 -0.55
CA MET A 191 -16.31 -1.13 0.39
C MET A 191 -17.67 -1.69 0.86
N GLU A 192 -18.06 -2.90 0.43
CA GLU A 192 -19.25 -3.61 0.92
C GLU A 192 -18.88 -4.72 1.91
N ASN A 193 -17.59 -5.03 2.11
CA ASN A 193 -17.11 -6.15 2.92
C ASN A 193 -17.79 -7.49 2.53
N SER A 194 -17.87 -7.76 1.22
CA SER A 194 -18.58 -8.91 0.63
C SER A 194 -17.69 -10.11 0.31
N GLY A 195 -16.36 -9.99 0.43
CA GLY A 195 -15.42 -11.11 0.21
C GLY A 195 -15.58 -12.25 1.22
N GLU A 196 -15.46 -13.50 0.76
CA GLU A 196 -15.56 -14.70 1.59
C GLU A 196 -14.40 -14.81 2.58
N THR A 197 -13.20 -14.35 2.19
CA THR A 197 -11.99 -14.37 3.04
C THR A 197 -12.07 -13.46 4.25
N ILE A 198 -12.98 -12.49 4.28
CA ILE A 198 -13.30 -11.73 5.50
C ILE A 198 -13.80 -12.68 6.61
N VAL A 199 -14.46 -13.77 6.24
CA VAL A 199 -14.92 -14.78 7.20
C VAL A 199 -13.89 -15.90 7.35
N THR A 200 -13.42 -16.50 6.25
CA THR A 200 -12.58 -17.70 6.33
C THR A 200 -11.20 -17.44 6.91
N ASN A 201 -10.65 -16.23 6.71
CA ASN A 201 -9.35 -15.82 7.24
C ASN A 201 -9.47 -14.99 8.53
N GLY A 202 -10.68 -14.82 9.08
CA GLY A 202 -10.87 -14.03 10.30
C GLY A 202 -10.16 -14.57 11.54
N ALA A 203 -9.72 -15.83 11.52
CA ALA A 203 -8.91 -16.44 12.58
C ALA A 203 -7.39 -16.39 12.32
N THR A 204 -6.96 -16.06 11.10
CA THR A 204 -5.55 -16.05 10.68
C THR A 204 -5.00 -14.65 10.46
N ASP A 205 -5.87 -13.68 10.17
CA ASP A 205 -5.48 -12.27 10.03
C ASP A 205 -5.19 -11.65 11.40
N ALA A 206 -3.98 -11.13 11.57
CA ALA A 206 -3.52 -10.53 12.82
C ALA A 206 -3.91 -9.05 12.97
N LEU A 207 -4.29 -8.38 11.87
CA LEU A 207 -4.57 -6.94 11.86
C LEU A 207 -6.07 -6.65 11.88
N PHE A 208 -6.82 -7.33 11.01
CA PHE A 208 -8.21 -6.97 10.75
C PHE A 208 -9.21 -7.79 11.55
N SER A 209 -10.32 -7.13 11.83
CA SER A 209 -11.57 -7.76 12.22
C SER A 209 -12.70 -7.13 11.43
N LEU A 210 -13.81 -7.84 11.24
CA LEU A 210 -14.96 -7.30 10.52
C LEU A 210 -15.48 -5.96 11.12
N PRO A 211 -15.60 -5.80 12.45
CA PRO A 211 -15.99 -4.52 13.03
C PRO A 211 -15.02 -3.37 12.70
N LEU A 212 -13.72 -3.67 12.69
CA LEU A 212 -12.69 -2.68 12.32
C LEU A 212 -12.85 -2.26 10.84
N LEU A 213 -13.02 -3.21 9.93
CA LEU A 213 -13.26 -2.93 8.51
C LEU A 213 -14.53 -2.10 8.29
N GLN A 214 -15.63 -2.44 8.98
CA GLN A 214 -16.88 -1.67 8.92
C GLN A 214 -16.70 -0.22 9.38
N GLY A 215 -15.95 0.00 10.47
CA GLY A 215 -15.61 1.34 10.95
C GLY A 215 -14.77 2.13 9.96
N MET A 216 -13.78 1.48 9.32
CA MET A 216 -12.96 2.11 8.29
C MET A 216 -13.79 2.48 7.05
N VAL A 217 -14.62 1.58 6.53
CA VAL A 217 -15.54 1.88 5.40
C VAL A 217 -16.40 3.10 5.72
N ALA A 218 -17.00 3.17 6.91
CA ALA A 218 -17.85 4.29 7.30
C ALA A 218 -17.07 5.63 7.34
N GLY A 219 -15.81 5.60 7.79
CA GLY A 219 -14.95 6.79 7.79
C GLY A 219 -14.56 7.25 6.38
N VAL A 220 -14.30 6.32 5.46
CA VAL A 220 -13.88 6.59 4.08
C VAL A 220 -15.02 7.13 3.24
N LEU A 221 -16.17 6.46 3.26
CA LEU A 221 -17.32 6.80 2.43
C LEU A 221 -18.14 7.97 2.98
N GLY A 222 -18.05 8.22 4.29
CA GLY A 222 -18.93 9.17 4.96
C GLY A 222 -20.41 8.80 4.77
N GLU A 223 -21.28 9.81 4.71
CA GLU A 223 -22.73 9.59 4.63
C GLU A 223 -23.27 9.49 3.20
N THR A 224 -22.51 9.97 2.20
CA THR A 224 -23.04 10.24 0.85
C THR A 224 -22.44 9.39 -0.26
N VAL A 225 -21.27 8.78 -0.05
CA VAL A 225 -20.60 8.00 -1.10
C VAL A 225 -21.24 6.62 -1.18
N ASN A 226 -21.62 6.22 -2.40
CA ASN A 226 -22.13 4.87 -2.65
C ASN A 226 -20.98 3.85 -2.48
N PRO A 227 -21.13 2.78 -1.67
CA PRO A 227 -20.11 1.74 -1.54
C PRO A 227 -19.81 0.99 -2.86
N LYS A 228 -20.62 1.20 -3.90
CA LYS A 228 -20.42 0.68 -5.26
C LYS A 228 -19.84 1.70 -6.24
N ASP A 229 -19.49 2.90 -5.79
CA ASP A 229 -18.80 3.87 -6.64
C ASP A 229 -17.49 3.24 -7.15
N PRO A 230 -17.27 3.10 -8.47
CA PRO A 230 -16.07 2.47 -9.02
C PRO A 230 -14.73 3.09 -8.59
N LEU A 231 -14.72 4.36 -8.19
CA LEU A 231 -13.51 5.05 -7.73
C LEU A 231 -13.26 4.89 -6.22
N ALA A 232 -14.27 4.50 -5.44
CA ALA A 232 -14.11 4.09 -4.05
C ALA A 232 -13.96 2.56 -3.92
N ASN A 233 -14.65 1.81 -4.78
CA ASN A 233 -14.67 0.36 -4.86
C ASN A 233 -14.38 -0.13 -6.29
N PRO A 234 -13.08 -0.24 -6.65
CA PRO A 234 -12.66 -0.65 -7.99
C PRO A 234 -13.14 -2.04 -8.43
N LEU A 235 -13.74 -2.87 -7.57
CA LEU A 235 -14.34 -4.14 -7.98
C LEU A 235 -15.60 -3.94 -8.84
N HIS A 236 -16.19 -2.74 -8.84
CA HIS A 236 -17.31 -2.35 -9.71
C HIS A 236 -16.86 -1.58 -10.96
N ALA A 237 -15.55 -1.39 -11.16
CA ALA A 237 -15.03 -0.65 -12.30
C ALA A 237 -14.95 -1.48 -13.59
N ASP A 238 -15.05 -0.80 -14.73
CA ASP A 238 -14.59 -1.33 -16.01
C ASP A 238 -13.06 -1.28 -16.03
N PHE A 239 -12.41 -2.32 -16.53
CA PHE A 239 -10.95 -2.43 -16.68
C PHE A 239 -10.50 -2.45 -18.15
N ASP A 240 -11.40 -2.20 -19.12
CA ASP A 240 -10.99 -2.04 -20.51
C ASP A 240 -9.94 -0.93 -20.66
N GLY A 241 -8.89 -1.24 -21.43
CA GLY A 241 -7.74 -0.35 -21.62
C GLY A 241 -6.88 -0.09 -20.38
N PHE A 242 -7.08 -0.81 -19.26
CA PHE A 242 -6.30 -0.60 -18.04
C PHE A 242 -4.84 -1.06 -18.19
N PRO A 243 -3.86 -0.40 -17.52
CA PRO A 243 -2.45 -0.74 -17.66
C PRO A 243 -2.12 -2.15 -17.14
N LYS A 244 -0.95 -2.67 -17.56
CA LYS A 244 -0.37 -3.92 -17.05
C LYS A 244 -0.33 -3.88 -15.51
N LEU A 245 -0.83 -4.93 -14.87
CA LEU A 245 -1.13 -4.94 -13.44
C LEU A 245 -0.41 -6.08 -12.72
N TYR A 246 0.32 -5.75 -11.65
CA TYR A 246 0.87 -6.72 -10.71
C TYR A 246 0.14 -6.62 -9.37
N ILE A 247 -0.31 -7.76 -8.85
CA ILE A 247 -1.08 -7.86 -7.61
C ILE A 247 -0.36 -8.81 -6.66
N THR A 248 -0.05 -8.37 -5.44
CA THR A 248 0.33 -9.28 -4.35
C THR A 248 -0.76 -9.38 -3.30
N ALA A 249 -0.79 -10.49 -2.57
CA ALA A 249 -1.56 -10.65 -1.34
C ALA A 249 -0.94 -11.74 -0.46
N GLY A 250 -1.15 -11.67 0.85
CA GLY A 250 -0.92 -12.80 1.74
C GLY A 250 -2.07 -13.81 1.69
N SER A 251 -1.81 -15.09 1.97
CA SER A 251 -2.89 -16.09 2.07
C SER A 251 -3.72 -15.96 3.34
N ASP A 252 -3.15 -15.36 4.40
CA ASP A 252 -3.73 -15.36 5.74
C ASP A 252 -4.54 -14.07 6.03
N GLU A 253 -4.52 -13.08 5.13
CA GLU A 253 -5.25 -11.83 5.30
C GLU A 253 -6.73 -11.95 4.90
N MET A 254 -7.60 -11.27 5.64
CA MET A 254 -9.04 -11.13 5.36
C MET A 254 -9.33 -10.45 4.02
N LEU A 255 -8.34 -9.71 3.47
CA LEU A 255 -8.49 -8.96 2.24
C LEU A 255 -8.06 -9.71 0.98
N LEU A 256 -7.66 -10.99 1.07
CA LEU A 256 -7.23 -11.81 -0.07
C LEU A 256 -8.26 -11.80 -1.22
N ASP A 257 -9.56 -11.80 -0.92
CA ASP A 257 -10.62 -11.76 -1.93
C ASP A 257 -10.60 -10.49 -2.78
N ASN A 258 -10.10 -9.38 -2.24
CA ASN A 258 -9.95 -8.16 -3.02
C ASN A 258 -8.95 -8.38 -4.16
N ALA A 259 -7.80 -9.00 -3.85
CA ALA A 259 -6.77 -9.30 -4.83
C ALA A 259 -7.24 -10.35 -5.86
N THR A 260 -7.90 -11.42 -5.42
CA THR A 260 -8.36 -12.48 -6.33
C THR A 260 -9.50 -12.01 -7.22
N ARG A 261 -10.47 -11.24 -6.70
CA ARG A 261 -11.57 -10.65 -7.47
C ARG A 261 -11.08 -9.57 -8.44
N LEU A 262 -10.13 -8.73 -8.03
CA LEU A 262 -9.46 -7.78 -8.93
C LEU A 262 -8.79 -8.51 -10.11
N ASN A 263 -8.02 -9.57 -9.82
CA ASN A 263 -7.39 -10.38 -10.86
C ASN A 263 -8.41 -10.95 -11.85
N VAL A 264 -9.56 -11.45 -11.37
CA VAL A 264 -10.63 -11.94 -12.25
C VAL A 264 -11.19 -10.81 -13.10
N ALA A 265 -11.61 -9.69 -12.48
CA ALA A 265 -12.22 -8.56 -13.17
C ALA A 265 -11.29 -7.98 -14.26
N ALA A 266 -10.04 -7.69 -13.91
CA ALA A 266 -9.06 -7.13 -14.84
C ALA A 266 -8.68 -8.12 -15.97
N LYS A 267 -8.48 -9.40 -15.67
CA LYS A 267 -8.22 -10.41 -16.72
C LYS A 267 -9.40 -10.58 -17.67
N SER A 268 -10.64 -10.55 -17.14
CA SER A 268 -11.85 -10.63 -17.96
C SER A 268 -11.99 -9.44 -18.92
N ALA A 269 -11.41 -8.28 -18.58
CA ALA A 269 -11.32 -7.11 -19.45
C ALA A 269 -10.10 -7.13 -20.40
N GLY A 270 -9.30 -8.20 -20.41
CA GLY A 270 -8.14 -8.34 -21.30
C GLY A 270 -6.85 -7.69 -20.80
N VAL A 271 -6.80 -7.24 -19.54
CA VAL A 271 -5.59 -6.69 -18.93
C VAL A 271 -4.54 -7.79 -18.75
N ASP A 272 -3.27 -7.47 -18.99
CA ASP A 272 -2.14 -8.32 -18.61
C ASP A 272 -1.91 -8.21 -17.10
N VAL A 273 -2.37 -9.24 -16.38
CA VAL A 273 -2.38 -9.30 -14.92
C VAL A 273 -1.52 -10.44 -14.40
N THR A 274 -0.61 -10.13 -13.50
CA THR A 274 0.09 -11.10 -12.65
C THR A 274 -0.45 -11.01 -11.22
N LEU A 275 -0.91 -12.15 -10.68
CA LEU A 275 -1.30 -12.28 -9.28
C LEU A 275 -0.29 -13.19 -8.57
N SER A 276 0.29 -12.71 -7.47
CA SER A 276 1.21 -13.45 -6.61
C SER A 276 0.66 -13.51 -5.19
N VAL A 277 0.13 -14.66 -4.80
CA VAL A 277 -0.31 -14.91 -3.42
C VAL A 277 0.81 -15.62 -2.67
N ALA A 278 1.21 -15.07 -1.53
CA ALA A 278 2.26 -15.64 -0.69
C ALA A 278 1.66 -16.41 0.49
N ASP A 279 1.99 -17.70 0.57
CA ASP A 279 1.50 -18.62 1.60
C ASP A 279 1.98 -18.22 3.02
N GLY A 280 1.07 -18.30 3.98
CA GLY A 280 1.28 -17.92 5.39
C GLY A 280 1.55 -16.43 5.64
N GLN A 281 1.48 -15.56 4.62
CA GLN A 281 1.79 -14.15 4.78
C GLN A 281 0.58 -13.32 5.20
N GLN A 282 0.86 -12.28 5.99
CA GLN A 282 -0.12 -11.32 6.50
C GLN A 282 -0.33 -10.15 5.53
N HIS A 283 -1.30 -9.29 5.86
CA HIS A 283 -1.63 -8.10 5.08
C HIS A 283 -0.40 -7.23 4.80
N ILE A 284 -0.21 -6.83 3.54
CA ILE A 284 0.89 -6.00 3.03
C ILE A 284 2.30 -6.52 3.35
N PHE A 285 2.50 -7.84 3.44
CA PHE A 285 3.79 -8.44 3.77
C PHE A 285 5.04 -7.88 3.04
N PRO A 286 4.98 -7.36 1.78
CA PRO A 286 6.15 -6.73 1.15
C PRO A 286 6.74 -5.54 1.93
N VAL A 287 5.99 -4.92 2.85
CA VAL A 287 6.54 -3.86 3.73
C VAL A 287 7.63 -4.35 4.67
N SER A 288 7.75 -5.67 4.88
CA SER A 288 8.82 -6.27 5.67
C SER A 288 10.16 -6.40 4.92
N ALA A 289 10.36 -5.63 3.85
CA ALA A 289 11.57 -5.65 3.04
C ALA A 289 12.85 -5.46 3.87
N GLY A 290 13.87 -6.28 3.57
CA GLY A 290 15.12 -6.41 4.28
C GLY A 290 15.01 -7.06 5.67
N ARG A 291 13.80 -7.45 6.09
CA ARG A 291 13.54 -8.22 7.31
C ARG A 291 12.79 -9.53 7.06
N SER A 292 12.31 -9.79 5.85
CA SER A 292 11.60 -11.01 5.49
C SER A 292 12.05 -11.48 4.12
N ALA A 293 12.54 -12.72 4.04
CA ALA A 293 12.96 -13.33 2.79
C ALA A 293 11.80 -13.40 1.77
N VAL A 294 10.57 -13.65 2.23
CA VAL A 294 9.40 -13.71 1.35
C VAL A 294 9.07 -12.33 0.78
N ALA A 295 9.22 -11.26 1.57
CA ALA A 295 9.06 -9.89 1.10
C ALA A 295 10.14 -9.54 0.06
N ASP A 296 11.40 -9.85 0.33
CA ASP A 296 12.54 -9.57 -0.55
C ASP A 296 12.41 -10.32 -1.88
N GLU A 297 12.08 -11.62 -1.84
CA GLU A 297 11.83 -12.43 -3.03
C GLU A 297 10.65 -11.89 -3.86
N THR A 298 9.60 -11.40 -3.20
CA THR A 298 8.45 -10.81 -3.88
C THR A 298 8.83 -9.52 -4.60
N ILE A 299 9.61 -8.64 -3.96
CA ILE A 299 10.12 -7.41 -4.59
C ILE A 299 11.01 -7.73 -5.79
N LEU A 300 11.86 -8.77 -5.71
CA LEU A 300 12.67 -9.21 -6.84
C LEU A 300 11.83 -9.73 -8.01
N LYS A 301 10.77 -10.52 -7.73
CA LYS A 301 9.81 -10.97 -8.77
C LYS A 301 9.10 -9.80 -9.44
N ILE A 302 8.73 -8.77 -8.67
CA ILE A 302 8.15 -7.54 -9.21
C ILE A 302 9.17 -6.84 -10.11
N ALA A 303 10.43 -6.75 -9.70
CA ALA A 303 11.49 -6.14 -10.49
C ALA A 303 11.71 -6.86 -11.84
N ASP A 304 11.67 -8.20 -11.85
CA ASP A 304 11.76 -8.99 -13.09
C ASP A 304 10.55 -8.77 -13.99
N TRP A 305 9.34 -8.76 -13.41
CA TRP A 305 8.11 -8.43 -14.14
C TRP A 305 8.12 -6.99 -14.70
N TYR A 306 8.68 -6.04 -13.94
CA TYR A 306 8.77 -4.64 -14.33
C TYR A 306 9.67 -4.47 -15.57
N ARG A 307 10.74 -5.26 -15.69
CA ARG A 307 11.66 -5.23 -16.83
C ARG A 307 11.14 -5.99 -18.06
N SER A 308 10.15 -6.87 -17.89
CA SER A 308 9.49 -7.61 -18.97
C SER A 308 8.47 -6.77 -19.73
#